data_AF-A0A7C2EVI4-F1
#
_entry.id   AF-A0A7C2EVI4-F1
#
_cell.length_a   1.000
_cell.length_b   1.000
_cell.length_c   1.000
_cell.angle_alpha   90.00
_cell.angle_beta   90.00
_cell.angle_gamma   90.00
#
_symmetry.space_group_name_H-M   'P 1'
#
loop_
_entity.id
_entity.type
_entity.pdbx_description
1 polymer ?
#
loop_
_entity_poly.entity_id
_entity_poly.type
_entity_poly.pdbx_seq_one_letter_code
_entity_poly.pdbx_strand_id
1 'polypeptide(L)'
;MDYYQQVHNLSLIIQPGDSFFPIVDAIDSSSHSIKMTIFRMNDPIVRDALIYAVARKVKVQALVAMDSKGWTKRNKKLAEELSKLGIEVRVPRSRKEKLKKYHYKMMTIDDSQSLILTFNPTQQNLHYARDFGVLVRDHQITTELNRLFDADWHGNIFRPENLPIVISPYNSRKKLLELLASAQNTIRIMDAKIHDQEVLGLLLRKAASGCDVRIITRDNYYNEVVTNFHVRTLARYKLHAKCIVVDGARFFVGSQNLRPVSLDRRRELGIVIEDTALARRIERVFDEDWANTTEMRTALEAKAI
;
A
#
# COMPACT_ATOMS: atom_id res chain seq x y z
N MET A 1 -24.23 3.89 7.05
CA MET A 1 -23.27 4.57 7.95
C MET A 1 -21.95 4.62 7.21
N ASP A 2 -21.50 5.82 6.89
CA ASP A 2 -20.29 6.06 6.09
C ASP A 2 -19.06 5.88 7.00
N TYR A 3 -18.50 4.66 7.02
CA TYR A 3 -17.35 4.32 7.86
C TYR A 3 -16.03 4.94 7.37
N TYR A 4 -16.09 5.76 6.32
CA TYR A 4 -14.97 6.56 5.84
C TYR A 4 -14.84 7.91 6.57
N GLN A 5 -15.76 8.26 7.48
CA GLN A 5 -15.69 9.53 8.21
C GLN A 5 -14.55 9.56 9.24
N GLN A 6 -13.71 10.60 9.06
CA GLN A 6 -12.66 11.13 9.93
C GLN A 6 -11.94 10.14 10.85
N VAL A 7 -10.92 9.50 10.28
CA VAL A 7 -9.77 9.08 11.10
C VAL A 7 -9.00 10.36 11.45
N HIS A 8 -9.02 10.75 12.71
CA HIS A 8 -8.31 11.95 13.16
C HIS A 8 -6.81 11.64 13.32
N ASN A 9 -5.95 12.65 13.07
CA ASN A 9 -4.50 12.57 13.24
C ASN A 9 -3.79 11.59 12.29
N LEU A 10 -3.84 11.95 11.01
CA LEU A 10 -3.19 11.26 9.91
C LEU A 10 -2.00 12.06 9.38
N SER A 11 -1.00 11.37 8.83
CA SER A 11 0.06 12.02 8.06
C SER A 11 0.36 11.21 6.81
N LEU A 12 0.43 11.90 5.67
CA LEU A 12 0.77 11.30 4.38
C LEU A 12 2.29 11.28 4.20
N ILE A 13 2.79 10.14 3.72
CA ILE A 13 4.18 9.92 3.31
C ILE A 13 4.18 9.74 1.79
N ILE A 14 5.00 10.52 1.09
CA ILE A 14 5.10 10.51 -0.37
C ILE A 14 6.53 10.18 -0.77
N GLN A 15 6.70 9.13 -1.58
CA GLN A 15 7.99 8.75 -2.14
C GLN A 15 8.02 8.88 -3.66
N PRO A 16 9.14 9.30 -4.25
CA PRO A 16 10.25 9.99 -3.55
C PRO A 16 9.80 11.37 -3.06
N GLY A 17 10.46 11.90 -2.03
CA GLY A 17 10.20 13.22 -1.46
C GLY A 17 10.42 13.25 0.06
N ASP A 18 9.56 12.57 0.81
CA ASP A 18 9.56 12.60 2.28
C ASP A 18 10.68 11.72 2.91
N SER A 19 11.37 10.89 2.11
CA SER A 19 12.46 10.02 2.55
C SER A 19 12.04 8.99 3.62
N PHE A 20 13.00 8.39 4.32
CA PHE A 20 12.76 7.42 5.40
C PHE A 20 12.34 8.06 6.73
N PHE A 21 12.45 9.39 6.88
CA PHE A 21 12.27 10.07 8.17
C PHE A 21 10.96 9.75 8.88
N PRO A 22 9.77 9.80 8.24
CA PRO A 22 8.53 9.48 8.94
C PRO A 22 8.46 8.04 9.48
N ILE A 23 9.19 7.10 8.86
CA ILE A 23 9.27 5.72 9.33
C ILE A 23 10.23 5.61 10.51
N VAL A 24 11.39 6.26 10.41
CA VAL A 24 12.39 6.30 11.49
C VAL A 24 11.84 7.01 12.72
N ASP A 25 11.21 8.17 12.56
CA ASP A 25 10.59 8.92 13.66
C ASP A 25 9.53 8.10 14.39
N ALA A 26 8.75 7.31 13.65
CA ALA A 26 7.77 6.39 14.24
C ALA A 26 8.45 5.29 15.08
N ILE A 27 9.51 4.66 14.56
CA ILE A 27 10.32 3.66 15.28
C ILE A 27 10.96 4.28 16.53
N ASP A 28 11.56 5.46 16.38
CA ASP A 28 12.27 6.17 17.44
C ASP A 28 11.31 6.69 18.52
N SER A 29 10.05 6.96 18.19
CA SER A 29 9.03 7.31 19.19
C SER A 29 8.59 6.14 20.07
N SER A 30 8.89 4.89 19.71
CA SER A 30 8.45 3.71 20.47
C SER A 30 9.12 3.61 21.84
N SER A 31 8.32 3.25 22.83
CA SER A 31 8.70 3.02 24.22
C SER A 31 8.39 1.60 24.70
N HIS A 32 7.52 0.86 24.00
CA HIS A 32 7.02 -0.43 24.45
C HIS A 32 7.15 -1.53 23.39
N SER A 33 6.57 -1.33 22.21
CA SER A 33 6.45 -2.39 21.22
C SER A 33 6.40 -1.88 19.78
N ILE A 34 6.96 -2.68 18.87
CA ILE A 34 6.85 -2.51 17.43
C ILE A 34 6.48 -3.87 16.83
N LYS A 35 5.41 -3.92 16.04
CA LYS A 35 5.09 -5.07 15.18
C LYS A 35 5.18 -4.64 13.73
N MET A 36 5.84 -5.41 12.87
CA MET A 36 6.00 -5.03 11.46
C MET A 36 5.95 -6.21 10.49
N THR A 37 5.52 -5.95 9.26
CA THR A 37 5.55 -6.95 8.19
C THR A 37 6.55 -6.60 7.10
N ILE A 38 7.35 -7.60 6.72
CA ILE A 38 8.46 -7.45 5.78
C ILE A 38 8.20 -8.37 4.59
N PHE A 39 7.80 -7.77 3.47
CA PHE A 39 7.88 -8.43 2.18
C PHE A 39 9.29 -8.33 1.60
N ARG A 40 9.90 -7.14 1.66
CA ARG A 40 11.31 -6.91 1.33
C ARG A 40 11.86 -5.81 2.24
N MET A 41 13.13 -5.89 2.58
CA MET A 41 13.80 -4.81 3.31
C MET A 41 15.30 -4.89 3.02
N ASN A 42 15.89 -3.75 2.69
CA ASN A 42 17.34 -3.59 2.59
C ASN A 42 17.77 -2.15 2.83
N ASP A 43 16.90 -1.33 3.41
CA ASP A 43 17.28 0.02 3.80
C ASP A 43 18.10 -0.03 5.10
N PRO A 44 19.35 0.45 5.10
CA PRO A 44 20.20 0.38 6.28
C PRO A 44 19.71 1.31 7.40
N ILE A 45 19.07 2.44 7.06
CA ILE A 45 18.65 3.44 8.05
C ILE A 45 17.45 2.92 8.83
N VAL A 46 16.45 2.35 8.14
CA VAL A 46 15.32 1.69 8.81
C VAL A 46 15.79 0.49 9.64
N ARG A 47 16.79 -0.27 9.17
CA ARG A 47 17.37 -1.37 9.96
C ARG A 47 18.01 -0.85 11.23
N ASP A 48 18.83 0.18 11.14
CA ASP A 48 19.58 0.71 12.28
C ASP A 48 18.63 1.34 13.31
N ALA A 49 17.54 2.00 12.89
CA ALA A 49 16.47 2.46 13.78
C ALA A 49 15.85 1.31 14.60
N LEU A 50 15.59 0.15 13.97
CA LEU A 50 15.08 -1.02 14.69
C LEU A 50 16.10 -1.57 15.71
N ILE A 51 17.39 -1.52 15.39
CA ILE A 51 18.47 -1.90 16.32
C ILE A 51 18.46 -0.97 17.54
N TYR A 52 18.33 0.33 17.33
CA TYR A 52 18.23 1.30 18.42
C TYR A 52 16.97 1.10 19.27
N ALA A 53 15.82 0.76 18.66
CA ALA A 53 14.62 0.39 19.41
C ALA A 53 14.87 -0.81 20.34
N VAL A 54 15.48 -1.90 19.83
CA VAL A 54 15.82 -3.06 20.65
C VAL A 54 16.82 -2.70 21.76
N ALA A 55 17.81 -1.85 21.48
CA ALA A 55 18.77 -1.38 22.48
C ALA A 55 18.08 -0.60 23.62
N ARG A 56 17.01 0.15 23.31
CA ARG A 56 16.11 0.82 24.25
C ARG A 56 15.12 -0.11 24.94
N LYS A 57 15.23 -1.43 24.75
CA LYS A 57 14.34 -2.47 25.31
C LYS A 57 12.91 -2.46 24.77
N VAL A 58 12.67 -1.82 23.63
CA VAL A 58 11.40 -1.96 22.89
C VAL A 58 11.27 -3.39 22.38
N LYS A 59 10.11 -4.00 22.55
CA LYS A 59 9.82 -5.33 22.00
C LYS A 59 9.52 -5.22 20.51
N VAL A 60 10.39 -5.77 19.66
CA VAL A 60 10.19 -5.74 18.20
C VAL A 60 9.84 -7.13 17.67
N GLN A 61 8.73 -7.24 16.94
CA GLN A 61 8.28 -8.46 16.29
C GLN A 61 8.11 -8.24 14.78
N ALA A 62 8.63 -9.18 13.97
CA ALA A 62 8.61 -9.06 12.51
C ALA A 62 8.09 -10.33 11.83
N LEU A 63 7.12 -10.16 10.91
CA LEU A 63 6.68 -11.20 9.98
C LEU A 63 7.41 -11.05 8.65
N VAL A 64 8.29 -12.00 8.32
CA VAL A 64 9.10 -11.97 7.08
C VAL A 64 8.57 -12.95 6.05
N ALA A 65 8.09 -12.45 4.91
CA ALA A 65 7.53 -13.25 3.82
C ALA A 65 8.63 -13.93 2.98
N MET A 66 8.93 -15.20 3.24
CA MET A 66 10.01 -15.96 2.57
C MET A 66 9.78 -16.21 1.08
N ASP A 67 8.52 -16.21 0.64
CA ASP A 67 8.10 -16.46 -0.75
C ASP A 67 8.07 -15.18 -1.62
N SER A 68 8.72 -14.12 -1.13
CA SER A 68 8.84 -12.84 -1.83
C SER A 68 9.57 -13.01 -3.16
N LYS A 69 8.97 -12.52 -4.25
CA LYS A 69 9.46 -12.75 -5.62
C LYS A 69 10.92 -12.28 -5.75
N GLY A 70 11.84 -13.17 -6.09
CA GLY A 70 13.26 -12.86 -6.25
C GLY A 70 14.02 -12.52 -4.96
N TRP A 71 13.42 -12.76 -3.79
CA TRP A 71 14.00 -12.36 -2.50
C TRP A 71 14.12 -13.53 -1.50
N THR A 72 13.82 -14.77 -1.87
CA THR A 72 13.84 -15.91 -0.94
C THR A 72 15.16 -16.07 -0.17
N LYS A 73 16.31 -16.08 -0.87
CA LYS A 73 17.63 -16.15 -0.21
C LYS A 73 17.92 -14.91 0.66
N ARG A 74 17.56 -13.73 0.18
CA ARG A 74 17.77 -12.45 0.89
C ARG A 74 16.92 -12.36 2.16
N ASN A 75 15.66 -12.76 2.09
CA ASN A 75 14.74 -12.74 3.23
C ASN A 75 15.11 -13.80 4.28
N LYS A 76 15.67 -14.94 3.86
CA LYS A 76 16.23 -15.92 4.81
C LYS A 76 17.40 -15.29 5.60
N LYS A 77 18.37 -14.72 4.90
CA LYS A 77 19.51 -14.02 5.51
C LYS A 77 19.04 -12.86 6.40
N LEU A 78 18.12 -12.04 5.92
CA LEU A 78 17.53 -10.94 6.68
C LEU A 78 16.87 -11.42 7.97
N ALA A 79 16.07 -12.49 7.93
CA ALA A 79 15.45 -13.03 9.14
C ALA A 79 16.47 -13.51 10.16
N GLU A 80 17.53 -14.21 9.71
CA GLU A 80 18.63 -14.64 10.58
C GLU A 80 19.37 -13.45 11.21
N GLU A 81 19.61 -12.38 10.44
CA GLU A 81 20.23 -11.14 10.92
C GLU A 81 19.34 -10.42 11.94
N LEU A 82 18.06 -10.22 11.64
CA LEU A 82 17.11 -9.58 12.55
C LEU A 82 16.98 -10.36 13.87
N SER A 83 16.92 -11.70 13.82
CA SER A 83 16.89 -12.51 15.04
C SER A 83 18.16 -12.39 15.88
N LYS A 84 19.34 -12.30 15.27
CA LYS A 84 20.60 -12.04 16.00
C LYS A 84 20.62 -10.67 16.66
N LEU A 85 19.88 -9.70 16.11
CA LEU A 85 19.74 -8.34 16.64
C LEU A 85 18.66 -8.23 17.72
N GLY A 86 18.05 -9.34 18.17
CA GLY A 86 17.04 -9.34 19.24
C GLY A 86 15.61 -9.07 18.78
N ILE A 87 15.36 -9.05 17.47
CA ILE A 87 14.01 -8.95 16.91
C ILE A 87 13.38 -10.34 16.87
N GLU A 88 12.17 -10.49 17.39
CA GLU A 88 11.43 -11.74 17.27
C GLU A 88 10.94 -11.88 15.83
N VAL A 89 11.44 -12.87 15.09
CA VAL A 89 11.09 -13.07 13.68
C VAL A 89 10.25 -14.33 13.50
N ARG A 90 9.18 -14.22 12.72
CA ARG A 90 8.44 -15.38 12.20
C ARG A 90 8.19 -15.26 10.71
N VAL A 91 7.98 -16.42 10.09
CA VAL A 91 7.43 -16.49 8.73
C VAL A 91 5.91 -16.53 8.86
N PRO A 92 5.15 -15.62 8.22
CA PRO A 92 3.71 -15.66 8.26
C PRO A 92 3.23 -16.96 7.59
N ARG A 93 2.30 -17.65 8.25
CA ARG A 93 1.74 -18.90 7.76
C ARG A 93 0.27 -18.90 8.13
N SER A 94 -0.61 -19.15 7.16
CA SER A 94 -2.00 -19.43 7.53
C SER A 94 -2.18 -20.92 7.39
N ARG A 95 -2.08 -21.64 8.52
CA ARG A 95 -2.34 -23.08 8.54
C ARG A 95 -3.82 -23.36 8.22
N LYS A 96 -4.69 -22.38 8.44
CA LYS A 96 -6.15 -22.48 8.34
C LYS A 96 -6.75 -21.73 7.16
N GLU A 97 -6.03 -20.77 6.54
CA GLU A 97 -6.49 -20.03 5.37
C GLU A 97 -5.62 -20.31 4.14
N LYS A 98 -6.25 -20.50 2.98
CA LYS A 98 -5.58 -20.84 1.72
C LYS A 98 -5.07 -19.60 0.97
N LEU A 99 -4.26 -18.78 1.64
CA LEU A 99 -3.65 -17.58 1.08
C LEU A 99 -2.50 -17.93 0.12
N LYS A 100 -2.46 -17.30 -1.06
CA LYS A 100 -1.37 -17.49 -2.03
C LYS A 100 -0.07 -16.82 -1.63
N LYS A 101 -0.13 -15.73 -0.83
CA LYS A 101 1.02 -14.89 -0.46
C LYS A 101 0.64 -13.87 0.61
N TYR A 102 1.63 -13.47 1.41
CA TYR A 102 1.59 -12.28 2.26
C TYR A 102 2.30 -11.12 1.58
N HIS A 103 1.58 -10.05 1.29
CA HIS A 103 2.08 -8.90 0.52
C HIS A 103 1.62 -7.54 1.09
N TYR A 104 1.07 -7.52 2.29
CA TYR A 104 0.87 -6.28 3.05
C TYR A 104 2.19 -5.74 3.62
N LYS A 105 2.23 -4.43 3.89
CA LYS A 105 3.34 -3.74 4.55
C LYS A 105 2.73 -2.81 5.59
N MET A 106 3.05 -3.08 6.83
CA MET A 106 2.59 -2.29 7.96
C MET A 106 3.62 -2.28 9.08
N MET A 107 3.45 -1.32 9.96
CA MET A 107 4.10 -1.27 11.26
C MET A 107 3.11 -0.70 12.28
N THR A 108 3.00 -1.30 13.45
CA THR A 108 2.30 -0.72 14.60
C THR A 108 3.32 -0.38 15.69
N ILE A 109 3.10 0.72 16.39
CA ILE A 109 4.00 1.23 17.44
C ILE A 109 3.16 1.51 18.69
N ASP A 110 3.57 0.93 19.81
CA ASP A 110 3.02 1.12 21.16
C ASP A 110 1.48 1.06 21.21
N ASP A 111 0.86 0.20 20.38
CA ASP A 111 -0.59 0.03 20.26
C ASP A 111 -1.42 1.32 20.02
N SER A 112 -0.76 2.39 19.57
CA SER A 112 -1.34 3.74 19.46
C SER A 112 -1.19 4.37 18.07
N GLN A 113 -0.20 3.95 17.29
CA GLN A 113 0.02 4.46 15.95
C GLN A 113 0.40 3.34 14.97
N SER A 114 0.07 3.56 13.70
CA SER A 114 0.24 2.57 12.64
C SER A 114 0.70 3.20 11.33
N LEU A 115 1.67 2.57 10.67
CA LEU A 115 2.05 2.86 9.29
C LEU A 115 1.38 1.84 8.36
N ILE A 116 0.68 2.32 7.33
CA ILE A 116 0.14 1.51 6.24
C ILE A 116 0.80 1.98 4.94
N LEU A 117 1.51 1.08 4.25
CA LEU A 117 2.42 1.46 3.16
C LEU A 117 2.08 0.75 1.84
N THR A 118 2.18 1.46 0.72
CA THR A 118 2.21 0.82 -0.61
C THR A 118 3.53 0.08 -0.85
N PHE A 119 4.57 0.42 -0.09
CA PHE A 119 5.96 0.12 -0.40
C PHE A 119 6.68 -0.69 0.66
N ASN A 120 7.83 -1.22 0.25
CA ASN A 120 8.74 -1.95 1.12
C ASN A 120 9.85 -1.00 1.60
N PRO A 121 10.38 -1.12 2.82
CA PRO A 121 11.53 -0.36 3.30
C PRO A 121 12.83 -0.80 2.58
N THR A 122 12.93 -0.41 1.31
CA THR A 122 14.04 -0.70 0.41
C THR A 122 14.51 0.59 -0.21
N GLN A 123 15.81 0.71 -0.46
CA GLN A 123 16.38 1.88 -1.13
C GLN A 123 15.68 2.18 -2.48
N GLN A 124 15.29 1.13 -3.22
CA GLN A 124 14.55 1.31 -4.47
C GLN A 124 13.22 2.02 -4.27
N ASN A 125 12.46 1.62 -3.26
CA ASN A 125 11.14 2.21 -3.00
C ASN A 125 11.27 3.63 -2.41
N LEU A 126 12.22 3.84 -1.49
CA LEU A 126 12.39 5.12 -0.80
C LEU A 126 12.98 6.24 -1.68
N HIS A 127 13.75 5.90 -2.72
CA HIS A 127 14.45 6.90 -3.52
C HIS A 127 14.05 6.95 -5.00
N TYR A 128 13.49 5.86 -5.55
CA TYR A 128 13.36 5.71 -7.02
C TYR A 128 11.98 5.23 -7.49
N ALA A 129 11.01 5.07 -6.58
CA ALA A 129 9.67 4.62 -6.91
C ALA A 129 8.62 5.59 -6.42
N ARG A 130 7.59 5.82 -7.25
CA ARG A 130 6.38 6.52 -6.79
C ARG A 130 5.61 5.60 -5.87
N ASP A 131 5.44 6.02 -4.63
CA ASP A 131 4.82 5.25 -3.55
C ASP A 131 4.20 6.19 -2.50
N PHE A 132 3.28 5.63 -1.70
CA PHE A 132 2.59 6.36 -0.63
C PHE A 132 2.58 5.55 0.67
N GLY A 133 2.49 6.26 1.78
CA GLY A 133 2.21 5.68 3.07
C GLY A 133 1.30 6.60 3.87
N VAL A 134 0.61 6.05 4.85
CA VAL A 134 -0.10 6.83 5.86
C VAL A 134 0.35 6.41 7.24
N LEU A 135 0.69 7.41 8.05
CA LEU A 135 0.80 7.27 9.50
C LEU A 135 -0.56 7.60 10.09
N VAL A 136 -1.09 6.69 10.90
CA VAL A 136 -2.41 6.75 11.51
C VAL A 136 -2.23 6.72 13.02
N ARG A 137 -2.72 7.73 13.74
CA ARG A 137 -2.74 7.75 15.21
C ARG A 137 -4.17 7.55 15.71
N ASP A 138 -4.65 6.32 15.52
CA ASP A 138 -5.98 5.89 15.87
C ASP A 138 -5.92 4.54 16.60
N HIS A 139 -6.51 4.47 17.79
CA HIS A 139 -6.43 3.28 18.64
C HIS A 139 -7.26 2.11 18.11
N GLN A 140 -8.42 2.36 17.49
CA GLN A 140 -9.26 1.29 16.94
C GLN A 140 -8.58 0.65 15.73
N ILE A 141 -8.04 1.48 14.83
CA ILE A 141 -7.29 1.00 13.67
C ILE A 141 -6.04 0.25 14.12
N THR A 142 -5.27 0.80 15.05
CA THR A 142 -4.04 0.16 15.53
C THR A 142 -4.32 -1.18 16.22
N THR A 143 -5.38 -1.25 17.03
CA THR A 143 -5.84 -2.50 17.66
C THR A 143 -6.20 -3.56 16.63
N GLU A 144 -6.91 -3.20 15.57
CA GLU A 144 -7.29 -4.16 14.54
C GLU A 144 -6.09 -4.61 13.68
N LEU A 145 -5.14 -3.72 13.41
CA LEU A 145 -3.88 -4.08 12.76
C LEU A 145 -3.02 -5.02 13.62
N ASN A 146 -3.02 -4.81 14.94
CA ASN A 146 -2.40 -5.73 15.89
C ASN A 146 -3.09 -7.11 15.89
N ARG A 147 -4.43 -7.16 15.88
CA ARG A 147 -5.18 -8.42 15.73
C ARG A 147 -4.84 -9.15 14.42
N LEU A 148 -4.72 -8.41 13.32
CA LEU A 148 -4.31 -8.97 12.03
C LEU A 148 -2.90 -9.56 12.11
N PHE A 149 -1.95 -8.82 12.68
CA PHE A 149 -0.58 -9.28 12.88
C PHE A 149 -0.54 -10.55 13.73
N ASP A 150 -1.22 -10.56 14.87
CA ASP A 150 -1.22 -11.68 15.82
C ASP A 150 -1.87 -12.92 15.20
N ALA A 151 -2.94 -12.75 14.40
CA ALA A 151 -3.52 -13.84 13.66
C ALA A 151 -2.53 -14.46 12.67
N ASP A 152 -1.82 -13.65 11.88
CA ASP A 152 -0.82 -14.13 10.92
C ASP A 152 0.44 -14.68 11.63
N TRP A 153 0.77 -14.19 12.83
CA TRP A 153 1.88 -14.64 13.69
C TRP A 153 1.65 -16.00 14.32
N HIS A 154 0.41 -16.28 14.72
CA HIS A 154 -0.01 -17.56 15.30
C HIS A 154 -0.58 -18.53 14.25
N GLY A 155 -0.82 -18.05 13.03
CA GLY A 155 -1.47 -18.80 11.95
C GLY A 155 -2.95 -19.10 12.20
N ASN A 156 -3.62 -18.18 12.88
CA ASN A 156 -5.04 -18.19 13.16
C ASN A 156 -5.84 -17.58 12.00
N ILE A 157 -7.14 -17.86 11.97
CA ILE A 157 -8.07 -17.19 11.04
C ILE A 157 -8.29 -15.78 11.57
N PHE A 158 -8.16 -14.80 10.70
CA PHE A 158 -8.55 -13.42 10.98
C PHE A 158 -9.93 -13.12 10.42
N ARG A 159 -10.69 -12.26 11.11
CA ARG A 159 -11.98 -11.74 10.64
C ARG A 159 -12.00 -10.23 10.86
N PRO A 160 -12.06 -9.42 9.79
CA PRO A 160 -12.01 -7.97 9.93
C PRO A 160 -13.26 -7.41 10.57
N GLU A 161 -13.08 -6.42 11.42
CA GLU A 161 -14.13 -5.50 11.84
C GLU A 161 -14.51 -4.52 10.72
N ASN A 162 -15.61 -3.82 10.93
CA ASN A 162 -16.09 -2.81 9.98
C ASN A 162 -15.41 -1.45 10.20
N LEU A 163 -14.10 -1.40 9.99
CA LEU A 163 -13.25 -0.21 10.08
C LEU A 163 -12.83 0.31 8.69
N PRO A 164 -12.29 1.52 8.51
CA PRO A 164 -11.84 2.02 7.20
C PRO A 164 -10.68 1.22 6.54
N ILE A 165 -10.17 0.18 7.21
CA ILE A 165 -9.12 -0.69 6.67
C ILE A 165 -9.62 -1.64 5.58
N VAL A 166 -8.76 -1.87 4.60
CA VAL A 166 -9.01 -2.68 3.41
C VAL A 166 -8.08 -3.90 3.46
N ILE A 167 -8.64 -5.07 3.74
CA ILE A 167 -7.89 -6.31 3.97
C ILE A 167 -8.30 -7.37 2.96
N SER A 168 -7.34 -7.84 2.18
CA SER A 168 -7.55 -8.99 1.29
C SER A 168 -7.33 -10.30 2.08
N PRO A 169 -8.10 -11.36 1.78
CA PRO A 169 -9.11 -11.47 0.73
C PRO A 169 -10.55 -11.18 1.20
N TYR A 170 -10.74 -10.45 2.31
CA TYR A 170 -12.05 -10.39 2.97
C TYR A 170 -12.96 -9.29 2.42
N ASN A 171 -12.51 -8.04 2.44
CA ASN A 171 -13.36 -6.88 2.17
C ASN A 171 -12.82 -5.98 1.04
N SER A 172 -11.66 -6.33 0.45
CA SER A 172 -10.96 -5.44 -0.47
C SER A 172 -11.73 -5.15 -1.75
N ARG A 173 -12.27 -6.18 -2.41
CA ARG A 173 -13.09 -6.01 -3.62
C ARG A 173 -14.28 -5.10 -3.34
N LYS A 174 -15.07 -5.44 -2.32
CA LYS A 174 -16.25 -4.67 -1.92
C LYS A 174 -15.92 -3.20 -1.66
N LYS A 175 -14.95 -2.92 -0.78
CA LYS A 175 -14.62 -1.54 -0.38
C LYS A 175 -14.04 -0.70 -1.51
N LEU A 176 -13.18 -1.28 -2.36
CA LEU A 176 -12.61 -0.55 -3.48
C LEU A 176 -13.66 -0.24 -4.56
N LEU A 177 -14.60 -1.16 -4.81
CA LEU A 177 -15.73 -0.90 -5.70
C LEU A 177 -16.67 0.16 -5.13
N GLU A 178 -16.95 0.12 -3.83
CA GLU A 178 -17.75 1.16 -3.15
C GLU A 178 -17.09 2.55 -3.25
N LEU A 179 -15.78 2.64 -3.03
CA LEU A 179 -15.01 3.88 -3.21
C LEU A 179 -15.16 4.39 -4.66
N LEU A 180 -14.87 3.57 -5.66
CA LEU A 180 -14.96 3.96 -7.06
C LEU A 180 -16.39 4.29 -7.50
N ALA A 181 -17.38 3.56 -6.98
CA ALA A 181 -18.79 3.82 -7.26
C ALA A 181 -19.27 5.14 -6.66
N SER A 182 -18.64 5.65 -5.60
CA SER A 182 -19.00 6.92 -4.98
C SER A 182 -18.63 8.16 -5.83
N ALA A 183 -17.72 8.01 -6.79
CA ALA A 183 -17.20 9.12 -7.59
C ALA A 183 -18.27 9.85 -8.39
N GLN A 184 -18.29 11.18 -8.31
CA GLN A 184 -19.20 12.03 -9.06
C GLN A 184 -18.51 12.74 -10.23
N ASN A 185 -17.27 13.19 -10.04
CA ASN A 185 -16.57 14.08 -10.95
C ASN A 185 -15.24 13.50 -11.42
N THR A 186 -14.39 13.02 -10.51
CA THR A 186 -13.01 12.59 -10.84
C THR A 186 -12.63 11.27 -10.18
N ILE A 187 -11.88 10.47 -10.95
CA ILE A 187 -11.16 9.31 -10.45
C ILE A 187 -9.70 9.41 -10.90
N ARG A 188 -8.77 9.32 -9.96
CA ARG A 188 -7.32 9.29 -10.20
C ARG A 188 -6.74 7.99 -9.64
N ILE A 189 -6.05 7.21 -10.46
CA ILE A 189 -5.50 5.92 -10.04
C ILE A 189 -4.01 5.82 -10.38
N MET A 190 -3.20 5.47 -9.38
CA MET A 190 -1.82 5.03 -9.60
C MET A 190 -1.72 3.55 -9.24
N ASP A 191 -1.61 2.71 -10.25
CA ASP A 191 -1.39 1.27 -10.06
C ASP A 191 -0.69 0.68 -11.28
N ALA A 192 0.45 0.05 -11.06
CA ALA A 192 1.21 -0.60 -12.12
C ALA A 192 0.48 -1.80 -12.78
N LYS A 193 -0.58 -2.34 -12.17
CA LYS A 193 -1.25 -3.57 -12.64
C LYS A 193 -2.76 -3.54 -12.39
N ILE A 194 -3.49 -3.01 -13.36
CA ILE A 194 -4.95 -2.93 -13.35
C ILE A 194 -5.57 -3.94 -14.34
N HIS A 195 -5.99 -5.10 -13.83
CA HIS A 195 -6.51 -6.21 -14.65
C HIS A 195 -7.82 -6.80 -14.14
N ASP A 196 -8.38 -6.25 -13.07
CA ASP A 196 -9.65 -6.72 -12.52
C ASP A 196 -10.83 -6.25 -13.39
N GLN A 197 -11.60 -7.21 -13.90
CA GLN A 197 -12.66 -6.94 -14.87
C GLN A 197 -13.84 -6.16 -14.28
N GLU A 198 -14.16 -6.40 -13.00
CA GLU A 198 -15.24 -5.70 -12.32
C GLU A 198 -14.86 -4.23 -12.07
N VAL A 199 -13.61 -4.00 -11.63
CA VAL A 199 -13.04 -2.67 -11.48
C VAL A 199 -12.99 -1.93 -12.82
N LEU A 200 -12.42 -2.54 -13.86
CA LEU A 200 -12.33 -1.92 -15.19
C LEU A 200 -13.71 -1.61 -15.77
N GLY A 201 -14.67 -2.53 -15.66
CA GLY A 201 -16.04 -2.32 -16.09
C GLY A 201 -16.73 -1.17 -15.35
N LEU A 202 -16.50 -1.03 -14.05
CA LEU A 202 -17.02 0.11 -13.27
C LEU A 202 -16.40 1.44 -13.72
N LEU A 203 -15.08 1.49 -13.90
CA LEU A 203 -14.38 2.71 -14.32
C LEU A 203 -14.83 3.17 -15.71
N LEU A 204 -14.99 2.25 -16.66
CA LEU A 204 -15.51 2.56 -18.00
C LEU A 204 -16.94 3.10 -17.94
N ARG A 205 -17.81 2.53 -17.10
CA ARG A 205 -19.17 3.08 -16.88
C ARG A 205 -19.15 4.47 -16.26
N LYS A 206 -18.26 4.71 -15.29
CA LYS A 206 -18.07 6.04 -14.70
C LYS A 206 -17.63 7.06 -15.74
N ALA A 207 -16.63 6.71 -16.56
CA ALA A 207 -16.16 7.56 -17.65
C ALA A 207 -17.28 7.88 -18.66
N ALA A 208 -18.05 6.87 -19.06
CA ALA A 208 -19.19 7.02 -19.98
C ALA A 208 -20.31 7.89 -19.40
N SER A 209 -20.41 7.98 -18.07
CA SER A 209 -21.39 8.82 -17.37
C SER A 209 -20.89 10.25 -17.12
N GLY A 210 -19.73 10.64 -17.65
CA GLY A 210 -19.17 12.00 -17.53
C GLY A 210 -18.06 12.17 -16.48
N CYS A 211 -17.71 11.14 -15.71
CA CYS A 211 -16.62 11.23 -14.74
C CYS A 211 -15.25 11.27 -15.45
N ASP A 212 -14.36 12.18 -15.09
CA ASP A 212 -12.98 12.22 -15.59
C ASP A 212 -12.14 11.13 -14.90
N VAL A 213 -11.84 10.05 -15.62
CA VAL A 213 -11.05 8.91 -15.14
C VAL A 213 -9.64 8.97 -15.73
N ARG A 214 -8.64 9.15 -14.86
CA ARG A 214 -7.23 9.16 -15.24
C ARG A 214 -6.44 8.10 -14.47
N ILE A 215 -5.66 7.31 -15.19
CA ILE A 215 -4.91 6.19 -14.63
C ILE A 215 -3.45 6.27 -15.06
N ILE A 216 -2.55 6.31 -14.09
CA ILE A 216 -1.12 6.09 -14.32
C ILE A 216 -0.83 4.61 -14.09
N THR A 217 -0.52 3.88 -15.17
CA THR A 217 -0.24 2.44 -15.14
C THR A 217 0.84 2.06 -16.17
N ARG A 218 1.19 0.77 -16.22
CA ARG A 218 2.14 0.22 -17.20
C ARG A 218 1.46 -0.35 -18.45
N ASP A 219 0.15 -0.57 -18.39
CA ASP A 219 -0.61 -1.17 -19.47
C ASP A 219 -1.67 -0.16 -19.95
N ASN A 220 -1.61 0.24 -21.22
CA ASN A 220 -2.48 1.27 -21.81
C ASN A 220 -3.63 0.69 -22.65
N TYR A 221 -3.95 -0.61 -22.51
CA TYR A 221 -4.91 -1.33 -23.35
C TYR A 221 -6.29 -0.67 -23.47
N TYR A 222 -6.73 0.05 -22.44
CA TYR A 222 -8.06 0.68 -22.40
C TYR A 222 -8.01 2.20 -22.59
N ASN A 223 -6.86 2.79 -22.93
CA ASN A 223 -6.76 4.23 -23.13
C ASN A 223 -7.76 4.69 -24.21
N GLU A 224 -8.54 5.72 -23.89
CA GLU A 224 -9.47 6.38 -24.82
C GLU A 224 -10.52 5.46 -25.46
N VAL A 225 -10.77 4.29 -24.88
CA VAL A 225 -11.91 3.43 -25.25
C VAL A 225 -13.24 4.14 -25.01
N VAL A 226 -13.27 5.06 -24.04
CA VAL A 226 -14.36 6.00 -23.76
C VAL A 226 -13.75 7.39 -23.57
N THR A 227 -14.44 8.45 -24.02
CA THR A 227 -13.92 9.83 -24.07
C THR A 227 -13.26 10.32 -22.77
N ASN A 228 -13.84 10.01 -21.61
CA ASN A 228 -13.32 10.46 -20.31
C ASN A 228 -12.42 9.42 -19.61
N PHE A 229 -11.87 8.46 -20.34
CA PHE A 229 -11.01 7.40 -19.79
C PHE A 229 -9.61 7.50 -20.37
N HIS A 230 -8.69 8.07 -19.59
CA HIS A 230 -7.32 8.29 -20.01
C HIS A 230 -6.34 7.46 -19.19
N VAL A 231 -5.36 6.90 -19.86
CA VAL A 231 -4.30 6.06 -19.30
C VAL A 231 -2.96 6.54 -19.80
N ARG A 232 -2.02 6.73 -18.86
CA ARG A 232 -0.65 7.12 -19.17
C ARG A 232 0.35 6.30 -18.38
N THR A 233 1.62 6.41 -18.77
CA THR A 233 2.73 5.74 -18.08
C THR A 233 3.68 6.74 -17.48
N LEU A 234 4.06 6.47 -16.23
CA LEU A 234 5.00 7.28 -15.50
C LEU A 234 6.40 7.12 -16.11
N ALA A 235 6.99 8.23 -16.55
CA ALA A 235 8.31 8.23 -17.16
C ALA A 235 9.43 8.35 -16.12
N ARG A 236 9.27 9.29 -15.18
CA ARG A 236 10.33 9.75 -14.28
C ARG A 236 10.71 8.73 -13.19
N TYR A 237 9.74 8.02 -12.65
CA TYR A 237 9.93 7.08 -11.54
C TYR A 237 9.39 5.70 -11.87
N LYS A 238 9.89 4.69 -11.16
CA LYS A 238 9.24 3.39 -11.18
C LYS A 238 7.87 3.50 -10.51
N LEU A 239 6.80 3.31 -11.27
CA LEU A 239 5.47 3.16 -10.68
C LEU A 239 5.40 1.90 -9.80
N HIS A 240 5.19 2.09 -8.50
CA HIS A 240 4.98 1.02 -7.52
C HIS A 240 3.75 1.25 -6.63
N ALA A 241 3.27 2.49 -6.50
CA ALA A 241 2.06 2.86 -5.77
C ALA A 241 0.84 1.99 -6.09
N LYS A 242 -0.07 1.91 -5.11
CA LYS A 242 -1.48 1.55 -5.29
C LYS A 242 -2.29 2.57 -4.55
N CYS A 243 -2.75 3.56 -5.31
CA CYS A 243 -3.49 4.68 -4.79
C CYS A 243 -4.68 5.00 -5.68
N ILE A 244 -5.79 5.34 -5.06
CA ILE A 244 -7.00 5.83 -5.73
C ILE A 244 -7.37 7.13 -5.03
N VAL A 245 -7.71 8.17 -5.79
CA VAL A 245 -8.36 9.38 -5.28
C VAL A 245 -9.67 9.56 -6.03
N VAL A 246 -10.73 9.87 -5.28
CA VAL A 246 -12.07 10.13 -5.79
C VAL A 246 -12.49 11.53 -5.37
N ASP A 247 -12.88 12.35 -6.35
CA ASP A 247 -13.42 13.71 -6.18
C ASP A 247 -12.56 14.66 -5.33
N GLY A 248 -11.24 14.40 -5.24
CA GLY A 248 -10.33 15.14 -4.36
C GLY A 248 -10.72 15.10 -2.88
N ALA A 249 -11.53 14.11 -2.45
CA ALA A 249 -12.11 14.05 -1.11
C ALA A 249 -11.83 12.71 -0.40
N ARG A 250 -11.89 11.60 -1.14
CA ARG A 250 -11.64 10.26 -0.60
C ARG A 250 -10.45 9.63 -1.29
N PHE A 251 -9.66 8.87 -0.54
CA PHE A 251 -8.54 8.16 -1.13
C PHE A 251 -8.33 6.78 -0.53
N PHE A 252 -7.74 5.89 -1.32
CA PHE A 252 -7.21 4.61 -0.92
C PHE A 252 -5.69 4.63 -1.01
N VAL A 253 -5.01 4.07 -0.01
CA VAL A 253 -3.58 3.73 -0.03
C VAL A 253 -3.41 2.31 0.50
N GLY A 254 -2.69 1.46 -0.23
CA GLY A 254 -2.46 0.08 0.21
C GLY A 254 -1.52 -0.74 -0.66
N SER A 255 -1.48 -2.05 -0.43
CA SER A 255 -0.62 -2.98 -1.15
C SER A 255 -1.33 -3.72 -2.31
N GLN A 256 -2.65 -3.57 -2.41
CA GLN A 256 -3.53 -4.20 -3.39
C GLN A 256 -3.33 -3.59 -4.78
N ASN A 257 -2.77 -4.37 -5.71
CA ASN A 257 -2.98 -4.01 -7.11
C ASN A 257 -4.44 -4.39 -7.48
N LEU A 258 -5.07 -3.63 -8.39
CA LEU A 258 -6.41 -3.82 -8.91
C LEU A 258 -6.47 -5.00 -9.88
N ARG A 259 -6.21 -6.21 -9.35
CA ARG A 259 -6.26 -7.48 -10.05
C ARG A 259 -6.80 -8.59 -9.14
N PRO A 260 -7.45 -9.62 -9.69
CA PRO A 260 -8.17 -10.62 -8.88
C PRO A 260 -7.30 -11.28 -7.79
N VAL A 261 -6.06 -11.64 -8.13
CA VAL A 261 -5.17 -12.31 -7.16
C VAL A 261 -4.83 -11.44 -5.95
N SER A 262 -4.72 -10.12 -6.12
CA SER A 262 -4.42 -9.22 -5.00
C SER A 262 -5.68 -8.89 -4.19
N LEU A 263 -6.86 -8.86 -4.83
CA LEU A 263 -8.12 -8.60 -4.13
C LEU A 263 -8.64 -9.83 -3.37
N ASP A 264 -8.49 -11.03 -3.92
CA ASP A 264 -9.25 -12.21 -3.45
C ASP A 264 -8.37 -13.37 -2.97
N ARG A 265 -7.05 -13.33 -3.19
CA ARG A 265 -6.19 -14.53 -2.95
C ARG A 265 -4.93 -14.28 -2.14
N ARG A 266 -4.61 -13.03 -1.78
CA ARG A 266 -3.41 -12.67 -1.01
C ARG A 266 -3.80 -11.96 0.27
N ARG A 267 -2.92 -11.97 1.27
CA ARG A 267 -2.97 -10.98 2.34
C ARG A 267 -2.38 -9.68 1.82
N GLU A 268 -3.23 -8.68 1.70
CA GLU A 268 -2.89 -7.30 1.34
C GLU A 268 -3.59 -6.39 2.35
N LEU A 269 -3.05 -5.19 2.56
CA LEU A 269 -3.60 -4.20 3.49
C LEU A 269 -3.58 -2.83 2.83
N GLY A 270 -4.64 -2.09 3.05
CA GLY A 270 -4.71 -0.66 2.80
C GLY A 270 -5.74 -0.01 3.71
N ILE A 271 -6.07 1.23 3.40
CA ILE A 271 -7.07 2.02 4.11
C ILE A 271 -7.77 2.95 3.13
N VAL A 272 -9.05 3.21 3.34
CA VAL A 272 -9.83 4.24 2.64
C VAL A 272 -10.23 5.29 3.63
N ILE A 273 -9.98 6.55 3.30
CA ILE A 273 -10.18 7.70 4.20
C ILE A 273 -10.87 8.81 3.43
N GLU A 274 -11.83 9.49 4.07
CA GLU A 274 -12.30 10.81 3.64
C GLU A 274 -11.48 11.90 4.35
N ASP A 275 -10.62 12.58 3.61
CA ASP A 275 -9.85 13.74 4.05
C ASP A 275 -9.49 14.57 2.83
N THR A 276 -10.21 15.67 2.62
CA THR A 276 -10.04 16.55 1.46
C THR A 276 -8.64 17.15 1.37
N ALA A 277 -8.00 17.44 2.50
CA ALA A 277 -6.67 18.06 2.50
C ALA A 277 -5.60 17.06 2.02
N LEU A 278 -5.62 15.83 2.55
CA LEU A 278 -4.72 14.77 2.14
C LEU A 278 -5.03 14.26 0.73
N ALA A 279 -6.31 14.08 0.38
CA ALA A 279 -6.72 13.69 -0.96
C ALA A 279 -6.23 14.68 -2.03
N ARG A 280 -6.39 16.00 -1.81
CA ARG A 280 -5.85 17.03 -2.71
C ARG A 280 -4.33 17.05 -2.75
N ARG A 281 -3.63 16.68 -1.67
CA ARG A 281 -2.17 16.55 -1.68
C ARG A 281 -1.73 15.37 -2.55
N ILE A 282 -2.42 14.24 -2.48
CA ILE A 282 -2.18 13.09 -3.37
C ILE A 282 -2.52 13.47 -4.83
N GLU A 283 -3.64 14.16 -5.05
CA GLU A 283 -4.06 14.59 -6.40
C GLU A 283 -3.06 15.55 -7.05
N ARG A 284 -2.47 16.49 -6.28
CA ARG A 284 -1.38 17.34 -6.80
C ARG A 284 -0.18 16.51 -7.26
N VAL A 285 0.24 15.51 -6.48
CA VAL A 285 1.32 14.60 -6.89
C VAL A 285 0.93 13.80 -8.12
N PHE A 286 -0.35 13.38 -8.21
CA PHE A 286 -0.86 12.74 -9.40
C PHE A 286 -0.76 13.64 -10.62
N ASP A 287 -1.21 14.90 -10.52
CA ASP A 287 -1.21 15.83 -11.64
C ASP A 287 0.22 16.18 -12.10
N GLU A 288 1.16 16.32 -11.16
CA GLU A 288 2.59 16.47 -11.46
C GLU A 288 3.15 15.25 -12.20
N ASP A 289 2.88 14.05 -11.69
CA ASP A 289 3.31 12.80 -12.32
C ASP A 289 2.62 12.61 -13.69
N TRP A 290 1.36 13.04 -13.84
CA TRP A 290 0.55 13.00 -15.06
C TRP A 290 1.03 13.97 -16.14
N ALA A 291 1.48 15.16 -15.75
CA ALA A 291 2.08 16.14 -16.65
C ALA A 291 3.47 15.67 -17.14
N ASN A 292 4.19 14.91 -16.32
CA ASN A 292 5.52 14.38 -16.62
C ASN A 292 5.49 12.93 -17.16
N THR A 293 4.43 12.58 -17.88
CA THR A 293 4.32 11.31 -18.61
C THR A 293 4.89 11.45 -20.01
N THR A 294 5.64 10.46 -20.46
CA THR A 294 5.99 10.34 -21.88
C THR A 294 4.92 9.54 -22.59
N GLU A 295 4.62 9.90 -23.84
CA GLU A 295 3.93 8.97 -24.75
C GLU A 295 4.72 7.66 -24.82
N MET A 296 4.04 6.53 -24.68
CA MET A 296 4.70 5.25 -24.93
C MET A 296 5.01 5.17 -26.42
N ARG A 297 6.29 5.02 -26.79
CA ARG A 297 6.61 4.36 -28.06
C ARG A 297 6.02 2.96 -28.00
N THR A 298 5.23 2.60 -29.00
CA THR A 298 4.59 1.28 -29.04
C THR A 298 5.67 0.18 -28.99
N ALA A 299 5.34 -1.00 -28.47
CA ALA A 299 6.28 -2.12 -28.39
C ALA A 299 6.87 -2.54 -29.76
N LEU A 300 6.24 -2.11 -30.86
CA LEU A 300 6.73 -2.27 -32.23
C LEU A 300 7.89 -1.31 -32.55
N GLU A 301 7.84 -0.06 -32.08
CA GLU A 301 8.89 0.95 -32.30
C GLU A 301 10.15 0.66 -31.49
N ALA A 302 10.03 0.00 -30.33
CA ALA A 302 11.17 -0.38 -29.49
C ALA A 302 11.98 -1.58 -30.02
N LYS A 303 11.45 -2.33 -30.99
CA LYS A 303 12.16 -3.43 -31.68
C LYS A 303 12.87 -3.01 -32.97
N ALA A 304 12.67 -1.76 -33.40
CA ALA A 304 13.22 -1.23 -34.64
C ALA A 304 14.51 -0.41 -34.45
N ILE A 305 15.12 -0.45 -33.26
CA ILE A 305 16.39 0.17 -32.88
C ILE A 305 17.25 -0.90 -32.22
#